data_AF-A0A368CD65-F1
#
_entry.id   AF-A0A368CD65-F1
#
_cell.length_a   1.000
_cell.length_b   1.000
_cell.length_c   1.000
_cell.angle_alpha   90.00
_cell.angle_beta   90.00
_cell.angle_gamma   90.00
#
_symmetry.space_group_name_H-M   'P 1'
#
loop_
_entity.id
_entity.type
_entity.pdbx_description
1 polymer ?
#
loop_
_entity_poly.entity_id
_entity_poly.type
_entity_poly.pdbx_seq_one_letter_code
_entity_poly.pdbx_strand_id
1 'polypeptide(L)'
;MNEIDYLDEEITLELHAQGKDAWNKYMREHPDTNVKFFSDLRNNPDFAGFIFPRKANFARAEFLTSHKCNFSGAEFRGECDFSGAEFRGLSDFSRAGFSKKCDFSFASFQGLSLFEECNFRNECNYTHAEFLNVSFNCSSFYKKADFIKCKFNVLNPNLTIPAKLPRDYRENKKSNENFIQDFRKNPIWYHDRSVYFVSTIFHMNIDFGHSLFAGQAYFNDIEIQKVGSFESCFFSVVPSFLQTKIPCDVFNRIEVAYPTQKSTLWNKENRPPNESWVKKLFSKTSNESATGYYRKLKQLAIESKNHDQEQKFFAMEIKSKRFHEETSFFSMALSVAYGSVSNFGFSILRPFMWLVFLTLLCTACFYCLSSTKISGLLFFTHCPTAYPSGVCGDNLNIYSNNYSPVQNLGHLFNSSPITA
;
A
#
# COMPACT_ATOMS: atom_id res chain seq x y z
N MET A 1 42.54 -16.60 6.27
CA MET A 1 41.12 -16.85 6.01
C MET A 1 41.01 -18.35 5.86
N ASN A 2 40.46 -19.06 6.86
CA ASN A 2 40.41 -20.52 6.82
C ASN A 2 39.41 -20.91 5.74
N GLU A 3 39.88 -21.65 4.74
CA GLU A 3 39.03 -22.24 3.71
C GLU A 3 38.03 -23.16 4.41
N ILE A 4 36.73 -22.91 4.22
CA ILE A 4 35.69 -23.76 4.79
C ILE A 4 35.78 -25.08 4.03
N ASP A 5 36.07 -26.16 4.73
CA ASP A 5 36.09 -27.50 4.15
C ASP A 5 34.65 -27.95 3.89
N TYR A 6 34.35 -28.23 2.62
CA TYR A 6 33.05 -28.70 2.15
C TYR A 6 33.18 -30.14 1.69
N LEU A 7 32.11 -30.92 1.84
CA LEU A 7 32.01 -32.23 1.23
C LEU A 7 32.25 -32.11 -0.28
N ASP A 8 33.03 -33.05 -0.80
CA ASP A 8 33.32 -33.12 -2.22
C ASP A 8 32.03 -33.14 -3.04
N GLU A 9 32.04 -32.46 -4.19
CA GLU A 9 30.85 -32.21 -5.00
C GLU A 9 30.28 -33.52 -5.56
N GLU A 10 31.15 -34.42 -6.03
CA GLU A 10 30.76 -35.72 -6.58
C GLU A 10 30.07 -36.57 -5.50
N ILE A 11 30.64 -36.64 -4.30
CA ILE A 11 30.07 -37.37 -3.16
C ILE A 11 28.73 -36.74 -2.73
N THR A 12 28.66 -35.41 -2.72
CA THR A 12 27.44 -34.68 -2.36
C THR A 12 26.30 -35.00 -3.32
N LEU A 13 26.57 -35.02 -4.63
CA LEU A 13 25.60 -35.35 -5.67
C LEU A 13 25.19 -36.83 -5.63
N GLU A 14 26.12 -37.75 -5.36
CA GLU A 14 25.83 -39.17 -5.21
C GLU A 14 24.93 -39.43 -4.00
N LEU A 15 25.26 -38.86 -2.83
CA LEU A 15 24.44 -38.97 -1.61
C LEU A 15 23.05 -38.39 -1.81
N HIS A 16 22.95 -37.25 -2.50
CA HIS A 16 21.66 -36.66 -2.85
C HIS A 16 20.84 -37.59 -3.77
N ALA A 17 21.47 -38.22 -4.76
CA ALA A 17 20.82 -39.15 -5.68
C ALA A 17 20.31 -40.42 -4.98
N GLN A 18 20.93 -40.85 -3.88
CA GLN A 18 20.47 -41.96 -3.04
C GLN A 18 19.22 -41.60 -2.20
N GLY A 19 18.88 -40.31 -2.10
CA GLY A 19 17.68 -39.81 -1.45
C GLY A 19 17.81 -39.58 0.06
N LYS A 20 16.69 -39.16 0.65
CA LYS A 20 16.59 -38.66 2.04
C LYS A 20 17.19 -39.60 3.09
N ASP A 21 16.91 -40.90 3.00
CA ASP A 21 17.30 -41.84 4.07
C ASP A 21 18.81 -42.05 4.12
N ALA A 22 19.44 -42.18 2.94
CA ALA A 22 20.89 -42.29 2.82
C ALA A 22 21.57 -40.98 3.25
N TRP A 23 21.07 -39.85 2.76
CA TRP A 23 21.53 -38.51 3.14
C TRP A 23 21.49 -38.31 4.66
N ASN A 24 20.32 -38.52 5.28
CA ASN A 24 20.13 -38.31 6.70
C ASN A 24 20.92 -39.30 7.56
N LYS A 25 21.18 -40.51 7.06
CA LYS A 25 22.08 -41.47 7.74
C LYS A 25 23.52 -40.93 7.73
N TYR A 26 24.03 -40.55 6.56
CA TYR A 26 25.37 -40.00 6.42
C TYR A 26 25.57 -38.74 7.28
N MET A 27 24.62 -37.81 7.25
CA MET A 27 24.67 -36.58 8.05
C MET A 27 24.59 -36.82 9.56
N ARG A 28 24.02 -37.95 10.00
CA ARG A 28 24.03 -38.36 11.41
C ARG A 28 25.39 -38.90 11.84
N GLU A 29 26.07 -39.60 10.94
CA GLU A 29 27.41 -40.15 11.15
C GLU A 29 28.51 -39.06 11.02
N HIS A 30 28.26 -38.04 10.21
CA HIS A 30 29.17 -36.93 9.94
C HIS A 30 28.50 -35.55 10.19
N PRO A 31 28.17 -35.20 11.46
CA PRO A 31 27.41 -33.99 11.77
C PRO A 31 28.14 -32.67 11.51
N ASP A 32 29.47 -32.70 11.40
CA ASP A 32 30.30 -31.50 11.17
C ASP A 32 30.54 -31.20 9.68
N THR A 33 29.97 -31.99 8.79
CA THR A 33 30.14 -31.85 7.34
C THR A 33 29.41 -30.62 6.79
N ASN A 34 30.15 -29.67 6.23
CA ASN A 34 29.56 -28.59 5.44
C ASN A 34 29.25 -29.13 4.03
N VAL A 35 28.11 -28.74 3.47
CA VAL A 35 27.73 -29.14 2.11
C VAL A 35 27.58 -27.93 1.22
N LYS A 36 27.92 -28.10 -0.06
CA LYS A 36 27.73 -27.08 -1.07
C LYS A 36 27.11 -27.69 -2.33
N PHE A 37 26.19 -26.94 -2.95
CA PHE A 37 25.59 -27.26 -4.22
C PHE A 37 25.84 -26.12 -5.22
N PHE A 38 26.46 -26.44 -6.36
CA PHE A 38 26.68 -25.49 -7.45
C PHE A 38 25.91 -25.89 -8.73
N SER A 39 25.12 -24.93 -9.21
CA SER A 39 24.64 -24.66 -10.59
C SER A 39 24.12 -25.73 -11.56
N ASP A 40 24.14 -27.04 -11.28
CA ASP A 40 23.40 -28.01 -12.14
C ASP A 40 22.86 -29.21 -11.36
N LEU A 41 22.08 -28.91 -10.34
CA LEU A 41 21.19 -29.91 -9.75
C LEU A 41 20.14 -30.28 -10.80
N ARG A 42 20.43 -31.35 -11.56
CA ARG A 42 19.61 -31.94 -12.64
C ARG A 42 18.10 -31.84 -12.38
N ASN A 43 17.33 -31.73 -13.47
CA ASN A 43 15.86 -31.66 -13.52
C ASN A 43 15.13 -32.15 -12.25
N ASN A 44 14.67 -31.19 -11.41
CA ASN A 44 13.84 -31.37 -10.21
C ASN A 44 14.59 -31.84 -8.94
N PRO A 45 15.48 -31.01 -8.35
CA PRO A 45 16.11 -31.32 -7.06
C PRO A 45 15.08 -31.47 -5.93
N ASP A 46 15.22 -32.56 -5.19
CA ASP A 46 14.35 -32.93 -4.07
C ASP A 46 15.16 -33.12 -2.79
N PHE A 47 15.04 -32.13 -1.91
CA PHE A 47 15.62 -32.07 -0.58
C PHE A 47 14.56 -32.27 0.51
N ALA A 48 13.39 -32.82 0.18
CA ALA A 48 12.30 -32.95 1.14
C ALA A 48 12.71 -33.80 2.35
N GLY A 49 12.60 -33.21 3.54
CA GLY A 49 12.99 -33.84 4.80
C GLY A 49 14.48 -34.11 4.97
N PHE A 50 15.35 -33.53 4.15
CA PHE A 50 16.81 -33.62 4.32
C PHE A 50 17.23 -32.82 5.56
N ILE A 51 18.19 -33.37 6.30
CA ILE A 51 18.77 -32.73 7.47
C ILE A 51 20.16 -32.22 7.09
N PHE A 52 20.39 -30.93 7.29
CA PHE A 52 21.66 -30.25 7.10
C PHE A 52 22.22 -29.87 8.48
N PRO A 53 23.06 -30.71 9.11
CA PRO A 53 23.49 -30.52 10.49
C PRO A 53 24.44 -29.31 10.66
N ARG A 54 25.27 -29.05 9.64
CA ARG A 54 26.25 -27.95 9.58
C ARG A 54 25.89 -26.98 8.44
N LYS A 55 26.88 -26.28 7.89
CA LYS A 55 26.67 -25.23 6.89
C LYS A 55 26.18 -25.84 5.57
N ALA A 56 25.11 -25.30 5.01
CA ALA A 56 24.60 -25.68 3.70
C ALA A 56 24.65 -24.49 2.75
N ASN A 57 25.41 -24.61 1.68
CA ASN A 57 25.64 -23.52 0.73
C ASN A 57 25.00 -23.83 -0.62
N PHE A 58 24.00 -23.02 -0.97
CA PHE A 58 23.28 -22.96 -2.23
C PHE A 58 23.43 -21.57 -2.87
N ALA A 59 24.46 -20.81 -2.49
CA ALA A 59 24.66 -19.46 -2.98
C ALA A 59 24.86 -19.49 -4.50
N ARG A 60 24.09 -18.65 -5.21
CA ARG A 60 24.05 -18.59 -6.68
C ARG A 60 23.70 -19.92 -7.35
N ALA A 61 23.05 -20.84 -6.62
CA ALA A 61 22.52 -22.04 -7.25
C ALA A 61 21.41 -21.65 -8.23
N GLU A 62 21.48 -22.19 -9.44
CA GLU A 62 20.47 -22.00 -10.47
C GLU A 62 19.54 -23.22 -10.48
N PHE A 63 18.32 -23.04 -9.97
CA PHE A 63 17.27 -24.04 -10.05
C PHE A 63 16.52 -23.82 -11.37
N LEU A 64 17.19 -24.22 -12.45
CA LEU A 64 16.74 -24.05 -13.82
C LEU A 64 15.57 -25.00 -14.15
N THR A 65 14.69 -24.53 -15.03
CA THR A 65 13.59 -25.26 -15.71
C THR A 65 12.27 -25.50 -14.97
N SER A 66 11.24 -25.85 -15.77
CA SER A 66 9.79 -25.99 -15.57
C SER A 66 9.28 -26.87 -14.41
N HIS A 67 10.15 -27.27 -13.48
CA HIS A 67 9.87 -28.28 -12.47
C HIS A 67 9.99 -27.72 -11.04
N LYS A 68 9.62 -28.55 -10.04
CA LYS A 68 9.55 -28.17 -8.62
C LYS A 68 10.93 -28.31 -7.99
N CYS A 69 11.40 -27.28 -7.29
CA CYS A 69 12.47 -27.43 -6.32
C CYS A 69 11.84 -27.66 -4.94
N ASN A 70 12.12 -28.80 -4.33
CA ASN A 70 11.43 -29.23 -3.12
C ASN A 70 12.37 -29.24 -1.90
N PHE A 71 12.12 -28.38 -0.93
CA PHE A 71 12.76 -28.33 0.39
C PHE A 71 11.75 -28.60 1.50
N SER A 72 10.57 -29.16 1.19
CA SER A 72 9.50 -29.33 2.17
C SER A 72 9.96 -30.19 3.35
N GLY A 73 9.76 -29.69 4.58
CA GLY A 73 10.19 -30.35 5.80
C GLY A 73 11.72 -30.49 5.97
N ALA A 74 12.54 -29.85 5.14
CA ALA A 74 13.99 -29.86 5.31
C ALA A 74 14.40 -29.17 6.62
N GLU A 75 15.43 -29.70 7.29
CA GLU A 75 15.95 -29.16 8.55
C GLU A 75 17.36 -28.59 8.35
N PHE A 76 17.47 -27.26 8.22
CA PHE A 76 18.73 -26.54 8.24
C PHE A 76 19.13 -26.24 9.68
N ARG A 77 19.93 -27.14 10.28
CA ARG A 77 20.38 -27.02 11.68
C ARG A 77 21.62 -26.14 11.81
N GLY A 78 22.45 -26.06 10.77
CA GLY A 78 23.53 -25.08 10.65
C GLY A 78 23.14 -23.84 9.85
N GLU A 79 24.12 -22.98 9.55
CA GLU A 79 23.90 -21.80 8.70
C GLU A 79 23.58 -22.22 7.26
N CYS A 80 22.59 -21.58 6.64
CA CYS A 80 22.27 -21.84 5.24
C CYS A 80 22.36 -20.58 4.40
N ASP A 81 22.92 -20.72 3.20
CA ASP A 81 23.17 -19.61 2.28
C ASP A 81 22.52 -19.92 0.93
N PHE A 82 21.47 -19.19 0.59
CA PHE A 82 20.79 -19.15 -0.70
C PHE A 82 21.00 -17.79 -1.38
N SER A 83 22.03 -17.03 -0.99
CA SER A 83 22.25 -15.69 -1.52
C SER A 83 22.48 -15.72 -3.03
N GLY A 84 21.73 -14.89 -3.76
CA GLY A 84 21.76 -14.85 -5.22
C GLY A 84 21.25 -16.12 -5.93
N ALA A 85 20.61 -17.07 -5.22
CA ALA A 85 20.04 -18.25 -5.85
C ALA A 85 18.86 -17.88 -6.77
N GLU A 86 18.75 -18.58 -7.91
CA GLU A 86 17.67 -18.38 -8.88
C GLU A 86 16.69 -19.55 -8.87
N PHE A 87 15.44 -19.31 -8.46
CA PHE A 87 14.33 -20.26 -8.50
C PHE A 87 13.39 -19.92 -9.66
N ARG A 88 13.58 -20.57 -10.81
CA ARG A 88 12.75 -20.30 -12.01
C ARG A 88 11.39 -21.00 -12.00
N GLY A 89 11.32 -22.16 -11.34
CA GLY A 89 10.10 -22.96 -11.17
C GLY A 89 9.41 -22.78 -9.82
N LEU A 90 8.52 -23.70 -9.46
CA LEU A 90 7.91 -23.73 -8.12
C LEU A 90 8.98 -24.08 -7.08
N SER A 91 9.11 -23.28 -6.03
CA SER A 91 10.00 -23.58 -4.90
C SER A 91 9.18 -23.84 -3.64
N ASP A 92 9.34 -25.00 -3.02
CA ASP A 92 8.55 -25.42 -1.87
C ASP A 92 9.42 -25.61 -0.65
N PHE A 93 9.41 -24.64 0.25
CA PHE A 93 10.07 -24.68 1.56
C PHE A 93 9.07 -25.01 2.68
N SER A 94 7.85 -25.46 2.37
CA SER A 94 6.80 -25.63 3.38
C SER A 94 7.26 -26.55 4.51
N ARG A 95 7.03 -26.16 5.76
CA ARG A 95 7.46 -26.86 6.99
C ARG A 95 8.98 -26.97 7.15
N ALA A 96 9.79 -26.24 6.36
CA ALA A 96 11.23 -26.21 6.57
C ALA A 96 11.59 -25.52 7.89
N GLY A 97 12.62 -26.02 8.55
CA GLY A 97 13.15 -25.48 9.80
C GLY A 97 14.53 -24.88 9.63
N PHE A 98 14.70 -23.61 10.00
CA PHE A 98 15.98 -22.90 9.95
C PHE A 98 16.43 -22.56 11.38
N SER A 99 17.43 -23.29 11.88
CA SER A 99 17.84 -23.20 13.29
C SER A 99 18.95 -22.17 13.55
N LYS A 100 19.75 -21.84 12.52
CA LYS A 100 20.78 -20.80 12.54
C LYS A 100 20.48 -19.76 11.46
N LYS A 101 21.43 -18.88 11.19
CA LYS A 101 21.24 -17.78 10.24
C LYS A 101 20.93 -18.33 8.85
N CYS A 102 19.92 -17.75 8.19
CA CYS A 102 19.56 -18.03 6.81
C CYS A 102 19.74 -16.78 5.95
N ASP A 103 20.40 -16.92 4.82
CA ASP A 103 20.58 -15.83 3.85
C ASP A 103 19.89 -16.16 2.53
N PHE A 104 18.92 -15.35 2.13
CA PHE A 104 18.23 -15.34 0.84
C PHE A 104 18.43 -13.99 0.13
N SER A 105 19.44 -13.20 0.53
CA SER A 105 19.69 -11.90 -0.07
C SER A 105 19.99 -12.02 -1.55
N PHE A 106 19.45 -11.09 -2.35
CA PHE A 106 19.53 -11.12 -3.81
C PHE A 106 18.96 -12.38 -4.49
N ALA A 107 18.28 -13.28 -3.78
CA ALA A 107 17.66 -14.43 -4.39
C ALA A 107 16.49 -14.01 -5.30
N SER A 108 16.33 -14.70 -6.43
CA SER A 108 15.27 -14.43 -7.41
C SER A 108 14.30 -15.61 -7.45
N PHE A 109 13.06 -15.37 -7.04
CA PHE A 109 11.97 -16.33 -7.02
C PHE A 109 10.97 -16.00 -8.13
N GLN A 110 11.17 -16.60 -9.30
CA GLN A 110 10.41 -16.29 -10.51
C GLN A 110 9.17 -17.18 -10.68
N GLY A 111 9.04 -18.26 -9.91
CA GLY A 111 7.82 -19.08 -9.80
C GLY A 111 7.09 -18.89 -8.46
N LEU A 112 6.07 -19.73 -8.22
CA LEU A 112 5.39 -19.77 -6.92
C LEU A 112 6.35 -20.29 -5.85
N SER A 113 6.53 -19.51 -4.79
CA SER A 113 7.43 -19.84 -3.69
C SER A 113 6.67 -19.98 -2.38
N LEU A 114 6.76 -21.16 -1.77
CA LEU A 114 5.98 -21.52 -0.58
C LEU A 114 6.89 -21.61 0.62
N PHE A 115 6.74 -20.69 1.56
CA PHE A 115 7.37 -20.67 2.89
C PHE A 115 6.30 -20.89 3.97
N GLU A 116 5.37 -21.81 3.72
CA GLU A 116 4.24 -22.08 4.61
C GLU A 116 4.68 -22.90 5.82
N GLU A 117 4.13 -22.60 7.00
CA GLU A 117 4.44 -23.32 8.24
C GLU A 117 5.97 -23.41 8.55
N CYS A 118 6.77 -22.48 8.00
CA CYS A 118 8.21 -22.43 8.20
C CYS A 118 8.56 -21.94 9.60
N ASN A 119 9.66 -22.46 10.16
CA ASN A 119 10.18 -22.03 11.46
C ASN A 119 11.59 -21.44 11.31
N PHE A 120 11.69 -20.11 11.36
CA PHE A 120 12.94 -19.37 11.34
C PHE A 120 13.36 -19.02 12.77
N ARG A 121 14.17 -19.90 13.40
CA ARG A 121 14.58 -19.76 14.81
C ARG A 121 15.68 -18.71 15.01
N ASN A 122 16.33 -18.27 13.94
CA ASN A 122 17.40 -17.28 13.97
C ASN A 122 17.21 -16.20 12.90
N GLU A 123 18.18 -15.28 12.79
CA GLU A 123 18.16 -14.18 11.83
C GLU A 123 17.99 -14.70 10.40
N CYS A 124 17.03 -14.13 9.67
CA CYS A 124 16.84 -14.43 8.26
C CYS A 124 16.91 -13.16 7.41
N ASN A 125 17.71 -13.21 6.35
CA ASN A 125 17.96 -12.09 5.48
C ASN A 125 17.33 -12.33 4.11
N TYR A 126 16.36 -11.51 3.73
CA TYR A 126 15.77 -11.45 2.39
C TYR A 126 16.11 -10.14 1.66
N THR A 127 17.09 -9.37 2.14
CA THR A 127 17.43 -8.05 1.57
C THR A 127 17.69 -8.16 0.07
N HIS A 128 17.08 -7.27 -0.72
CA HIS A 128 17.15 -7.27 -2.20
C HIS A 128 16.57 -8.51 -2.89
N ALA A 129 15.88 -9.43 -2.19
CA ALA A 129 15.22 -10.56 -2.82
C ALA A 129 14.04 -10.10 -3.69
N GLU A 130 13.78 -10.85 -4.75
CA GLU A 130 12.69 -10.60 -5.68
C GLU A 130 11.74 -11.81 -5.71
N PHE A 131 10.45 -11.57 -5.50
CA PHE A 131 9.41 -12.59 -5.46
C PHE A 131 8.33 -12.31 -6.50
N LEU A 132 8.08 -13.23 -7.42
CA LEU A 132 6.93 -13.12 -8.33
C LEU A 132 5.61 -13.53 -7.64
N ASN A 133 5.62 -14.62 -6.88
CA ASN A 133 4.48 -15.11 -6.09
C ASN A 133 5.01 -15.79 -4.84
N VAL A 134 4.59 -15.33 -3.65
CA VAL A 134 5.12 -15.89 -2.40
C VAL A 134 4.06 -15.98 -1.30
N SER A 135 4.14 -17.09 -0.56
CA SER A 135 3.33 -17.36 0.64
C SER A 135 4.24 -17.59 1.83
N PHE A 136 4.03 -16.85 2.91
CA PHE A 136 4.67 -17.05 4.22
C PHE A 136 3.64 -17.48 5.27
N ASN A 137 2.49 -18.02 4.85
CA ASN A 137 1.35 -18.29 5.74
C ASN A 137 1.71 -19.26 6.87
N CYS A 138 1.19 -18.97 8.07
CA CYS A 138 1.44 -19.76 9.28
C CYS A 138 2.95 -19.93 9.63
N SER A 139 3.84 -19.13 9.04
CA SER A 139 5.26 -19.16 9.37
C SER A 139 5.57 -18.36 10.63
N SER A 140 6.68 -18.68 11.28
CA SER A 140 7.14 -18.01 12.50
C SER A 140 8.58 -17.55 12.37
N PHE A 141 8.80 -16.26 12.64
CA PHE A 141 10.13 -15.63 12.70
C PHE A 141 10.47 -15.28 14.14
N TYR A 142 11.42 -16.02 14.74
CA TYR A 142 11.79 -15.88 16.16
C TYR A 142 12.85 -14.82 16.44
N LYS A 143 13.60 -14.42 15.41
CA LYS A 143 14.64 -13.38 15.44
C LYS A 143 14.39 -12.38 14.30
N LYS A 144 15.38 -11.50 14.06
CA LYS A 144 15.28 -10.45 13.06
C LYS A 144 15.01 -11.04 11.67
N ALA A 145 14.03 -10.48 10.95
CA ALA A 145 13.73 -10.81 9.57
C ALA A 145 13.83 -9.56 8.70
N ASP A 146 14.81 -9.51 7.80
CA ASP A 146 15.10 -8.34 6.97
C ASP A 146 14.55 -8.53 5.55
N PHE A 147 13.55 -7.74 5.18
CA PHE A 147 12.97 -7.67 3.84
C PHE A 147 13.29 -6.34 3.15
N ILE A 148 14.39 -5.69 3.54
CA ILE A 148 14.74 -4.35 3.06
C ILE A 148 14.96 -4.37 1.54
N LYS A 149 14.36 -3.41 0.83
CA LYS A 149 14.43 -3.27 -0.64
C LYS A 149 13.97 -4.54 -1.39
N CYS A 150 13.14 -5.37 -0.77
CA CYS A 150 12.49 -6.48 -1.46
C CYS A 150 11.55 -5.96 -2.54
N LYS A 151 11.43 -6.72 -3.62
CA LYS A 151 10.42 -6.48 -4.63
C LYS A 151 9.48 -7.67 -4.69
N PHE A 152 8.22 -7.41 -4.40
CA PHE A 152 7.15 -8.37 -4.61
C PHE A 152 6.38 -7.99 -5.87
N ASN A 153 6.26 -8.94 -6.79
CA ASN A 153 5.49 -8.88 -8.04
C ASN A 153 6.12 -8.06 -9.17
N VAL A 154 7.39 -8.34 -9.51
CA VAL A 154 8.05 -7.83 -10.72
C VAL A 154 7.76 -8.77 -11.90
N LEU A 155 7.16 -8.25 -12.97
CA LEU A 155 7.18 -8.93 -14.27
C LEU A 155 8.62 -8.86 -14.80
N ASN A 156 9.30 -9.99 -14.94
CA ASN A 156 10.50 -10.04 -15.75
C ASN A 156 10.06 -9.96 -17.22
N PRO A 157 10.35 -8.89 -17.97
CA PRO A 157 9.88 -8.71 -19.34
C PRO A 157 10.44 -9.78 -20.30
N ASN A 158 11.47 -10.52 -19.89
CA ASN A 158 12.08 -11.60 -20.65
C ASN A 158 11.60 -13.00 -20.21
N LEU A 159 10.70 -13.08 -19.22
CA LEU A 159 10.20 -14.35 -18.71
C LEU A 159 8.75 -14.55 -19.13
N THR A 160 8.52 -15.48 -20.05
CA THR A 160 7.19 -15.95 -20.41
C THR A 160 6.64 -16.73 -19.21
N ILE A 161 5.77 -16.11 -18.40
CA ILE A 161 4.98 -16.84 -17.40
C ILE A 161 4.16 -17.87 -18.19
N PRO A 162 4.34 -19.19 -18.00
CA PRO A 162 3.53 -20.15 -18.70
C PRO A 162 2.08 -19.96 -18.25
N ALA A 163 1.23 -19.50 -19.16
CA ALA A 163 -0.21 -19.23 -18.92
C ALA A 163 -1.00 -20.46 -18.44
N LYS A 164 -0.36 -21.63 -18.43
CA LYS A 164 -0.80 -22.87 -17.79
C LYS A 164 0.41 -23.56 -17.18
N LEU A 165 0.27 -24.03 -15.95
CA LEU A 165 1.19 -24.97 -15.32
C LEU A 165 1.57 -26.09 -16.32
N PRO A 166 2.84 -26.47 -16.46
CA PRO A 166 3.29 -27.47 -17.43
C PRO A 166 2.50 -28.79 -17.37
N ARG A 167 2.19 -29.37 -18.53
CA ARG A 167 1.41 -30.62 -18.66
C ARG A 167 2.06 -31.82 -17.94
N ASP A 168 3.35 -31.77 -17.68
CA ASP A 168 4.13 -32.82 -16.99
C ASP A 168 3.79 -32.98 -15.50
N TYR A 169 2.94 -32.09 -14.97
CA TYR A 169 2.36 -32.21 -13.64
C TYR A 169 1.43 -33.43 -13.46
N ARG A 170 1.19 -34.23 -14.51
CA ARG A 170 0.31 -35.41 -14.48
C ARG A 170 0.98 -36.75 -14.13
N GLU A 171 2.30 -36.88 -14.18
CA GLU A 171 2.90 -38.23 -14.27
C GLU A 171 3.71 -38.75 -13.07
N ASN A 172 4.06 -37.97 -12.04
CA ASN A 172 4.78 -38.52 -10.86
C ASN A 172 3.85 -38.73 -9.64
N LYS A 173 3.38 -39.97 -9.51
CA LYS A 173 2.02 -40.34 -9.08
C LYS A 173 1.94 -41.15 -7.76
N LYS A 174 2.66 -40.83 -6.68
CA LYS A 174 2.31 -41.48 -5.37
C LYS A 174 2.67 -40.75 -4.08
N SER A 175 3.85 -40.15 -3.93
CA SER A 175 4.16 -39.36 -2.71
C SER A 175 3.77 -37.89 -2.84
N ASN A 176 3.88 -37.33 -4.06
CA ASN A 176 3.48 -35.96 -4.39
C ASN A 176 1.96 -35.79 -4.59
N GLU A 177 1.18 -36.88 -4.68
CA GLU A 177 -0.24 -36.79 -5.00
C GLU A 177 -1.04 -36.04 -3.95
N ASN A 178 -0.76 -36.20 -2.65
CA ASN A 178 -1.55 -35.53 -1.62
C ASN A 178 -1.36 -34.00 -1.65
N PHE A 179 -0.12 -33.53 -1.78
CA PHE A 179 0.19 -32.11 -1.87
C PHE A 179 -0.35 -31.47 -3.16
N ILE A 180 -0.16 -32.16 -4.30
CA ILE A 180 -0.68 -31.72 -5.59
C ILE A 180 -2.22 -31.73 -5.60
N GLN A 181 -2.86 -32.70 -4.97
CA GLN A 181 -4.32 -32.77 -4.86
C GLN A 181 -4.87 -31.69 -3.94
N ASP A 182 -4.19 -31.36 -2.84
CA ASP A 182 -4.60 -30.25 -1.96
C ASP A 182 -4.41 -28.89 -2.63
N PHE A 183 -3.29 -28.68 -3.34
CA PHE A 183 -3.09 -27.51 -4.20
C PHE A 183 -4.15 -27.42 -5.31
N ARG A 184 -4.51 -28.54 -5.95
CA ARG A 184 -5.57 -28.62 -6.96
C ARG A 184 -6.98 -28.44 -6.39
N LYS A 185 -7.22 -28.77 -5.11
CA LYS A 185 -8.52 -28.64 -4.45
C LYS A 185 -8.81 -27.22 -3.98
N ASN A 186 -7.78 -26.42 -3.65
CA ASN A 186 -7.93 -25.02 -3.20
C ASN A 186 -7.06 -24.00 -3.97
N PRO A 187 -7.07 -23.95 -5.31
CA PRO A 187 -6.30 -22.96 -6.09
C PRO A 187 -6.84 -21.52 -5.98
N ILE A 188 -7.96 -21.30 -5.26
CA ILE A 188 -8.78 -20.09 -5.36
C ILE A 188 -8.15 -18.88 -4.64
N TRP A 189 -7.18 -19.10 -3.74
CA TRP A 189 -6.64 -18.05 -2.88
C TRP A 189 -5.36 -17.39 -3.39
N TYR A 190 -4.56 -18.05 -4.23
CA TYR A 190 -3.30 -17.52 -4.79
C TYR A 190 -3.56 -16.85 -6.14
N HIS A 191 -3.81 -15.54 -6.13
CA HIS A 191 -3.89 -14.79 -7.38
C HIS A 191 -2.49 -14.60 -7.97
N ASP A 192 -2.41 -14.60 -9.31
CA ASP A 192 -1.16 -14.39 -10.02
C ASP A 192 -0.64 -12.97 -9.75
N ARG A 193 0.43 -12.90 -8.97
CA ARG A 193 1.12 -11.72 -8.40
C ARG A 193 0.57 -11.24 -7.07
N SER A 194 0.44 -12.13 -6.09
CA SER A 194 0.04 -11.75 -4.72
C SER A 194 1.04 -12.21 -3.68
N VAL A 195 1.03 -11.51 -2.54
CA VAL A 195 1.88 -11.80 -1.38
C VAL A 195 1.01 -12.09 -0.17
N TYR A 196 1.30 -13.21 0.49
CA TYR A 196 0.51 -13.68 1.63
C TYR A 196 1.38 -13.80 2.87
N PHE A 197 0.99 -13.04 3.90
CA PHE A 197 1.47 -13.13 5.26
C PHE A 197 0.23 -13.29 6.16
N VAL A 198 -0.49 -14.41 6.03
CA VAL A 198 -1.70 -14.68 6.83
C VAL A 198 -1.35 -15.55 8.04
N SER A 199 -1.83 -15.15 9.22
CA SER A 199 -1.53 -15.83 10.49
C SER A 199 -0.03 -16.06 10.70
N THR A 200 0.79 -15.14 10.19
CA THR A 200 2.25 -15.15 10.32
C THR A 200 2.64 -14.46 11.63
N ILE A 201 3.60 -15.02 12.36
CA ILE A 201 4.02 -14.49 13.66
C ILE A 201 5.46 -13.98 13.57
N PHE A 202 5.65 -12.72 13.92
CA PHE A 202 6.96 -12.08 14.06
C PHE A 202 7.24 -11.81 15.53
N HIS A 203 8.07 -12.66 16.15
CA HIS A 203 8.43 -12.53 17.57
C HIS A 203 9.43 -11.40 17.84
N MET A 204 10.13 -10.94 16.80
CA MET A 204 11.17 -9.92 16.88
C MET A 204 11.02 -8.92 15.72
N ASN A 205 11.95 -7.98 15.62
CA ASN A 205 11.88 -6.90 14.66
C ASN A 205 11.83 -7.42 13.22
N ILE A 206 10.95 -6.81 12.43
CA ILE A 206 10.84 -7.01 10.99
C ILE A 206 11.05 -5.67 10.28
N ASP A 207 11.79 -5.69 9.17
CA ASP A 207 12.02 -4.49 8.38
C ASP A 207 11.66 -4.73 6.90
N PHE A 208 10.57 -4.11 6.45
CA PHE A 208 10.18 -4.05 5.04
C PHE A 208 10.68 -2.78 4.36
N GLY A 209 11.51 -1.97 4.99
CA GLY A 209 11.90 -0.64 4.54
C GLY A 209 12.26 -0.58 3.05
N HIS A 210 11.71 0.44 2.37
CA HIS A 210 11.88 0.67 0.93
C HIS A 210 11.44 -0.50 0.03
N SER A 211 10.56 -1.38 0.51
CA SER A 211 10.01 -2.47 -0.30
C SER A 211 8.88 -2.02 -1.21
N LEU A 212 8.74 -2.75 -2.32
CA LEU A 212 7.70 -2.54 -3.31
C LEU A 212 6.75 -3.74 -3.35
N PHE A 213 5.45 -3.47 -3.18
CA PHE A 213 4.38 -4.45 -3.35
C PHE A 213 3.55 -4.10 -4.58
N ALA A 214 3.92 -4.70 -5.72
CA ALA A 214 3.28 -4.39 -7.00
C ALA A 214 1.90 -5.03 -7.20
N GLY A 215 1.63 -6.11 -6.46
CA GLY A 215 0.36 -6.84 -6.46
C GLY A 215 -0.34 -6.76 -5.12
N GLN A 216 -1.39 -7.57 -4.91
CA GLN A 216 -2.14 -7.53 -3.66
C GLN A 216 -1.30 -8.12 -2.52
N ALA A 217 -1.18 -7.37 -1.43
CA ALA A 217 -0.50 -7.82 -0.23
C ALA A 217 -1.53 -8.08 0.89
N TYR A 218 -1.49 -9.27 1.44
CA TYR A 218 -2.35 -9.71 2.53
C TYR A 218 -1.52 -9.89 3.79
N PHE A 219 -1.76 -9.04 4.78
CA PHE A 219 -1.18 -9.12 6.12
C PHE A 219 -2.30 -9.38 7.13
N ASN A 220 -3.10 -10.42 6.95
CA ASN A 220 -4.26 -10.68 7.82
C ASN A 220 -3.86 -11.50 9.03
N ASP A 221 -4.40 -11.16 10.21
CA ASP A 221 -4.15 -11.93 11.44
C ASP A 221 -2.65 -12.08 11.78
N ILE A 222 -1.83 -11.08 11.42
CA ILE A 222 -0.43 -11.05 11.81
C ILE A 222 -0.28 -10.55 13.23
N GLU A 223 0.65 -11.16 13.96
CA GLU A 223 1.16 -10.67 15.23
C GLU A 223 2.62 -10.22 15.09
N ILE A 224 2.89 -8.95 15.41
CA ILE A 224 4.25 -8.43 15.52
C ILE A 224 4.50 -8.08 17.00
N GLN A 225 5.33 -8.86 17.68
CA GLN A 225 5.58 -8.72 19.13
C GLN A 225 6.53 -7.57 19.47
N LYS A 226 7.36 -7.15 18.51
CA LYS A 226 8.32 -6.03 18.65
C LYS A 226 8.15 -5.00 17.53
N VAL A 227 9.10 -4.09 17.39
CA VAL A 227 9.05 -3.03 16.37
C VAL A 227 9.19 -3.64 14.98
N GLY A 228 8.13 -3.54 14.18
CA GLY A 228 8.20 -3.67 12.73
C GLY A 228 8.50 -2.33 12.07
N SER A 229 8.98 -2.33 10.84
CA SER A 229 9.14 -1.12 10.02
C SER A 229 8.58 -1.36 8.62
N PHE A 230 7.70 -0.48 8.18
CA PHE A 230 7.29 -0.32 6.78
C PHE A 230 7.79 1.02 6.22
N GLU A 231 8.95 1.47 6.70
CA GLU A 231 9.47 2.79 6.33
C GLU A 231 9.59 2.94 4.81
N SER A 232 8.91 3.92 4.25
CA SER A 232 8.99 4.23 2.81
C SER A 232 8.61 3.03 1.92
N CYS A 233 7.73 2.14 2.38
CA CYS A 233 7.14 1.07 1.58
C CYS A 233 6.09 1.62 0.61
N PHE A 234 6.05 1.04 -0.59
CA PHE A 234 5.06 1.36 -1.61
C PHE A 234 4.15 0.18 -1.92
N PHE A 235 2.84 0.42 -1.93
CA PHE A 235 1.80 -0.55 -2.28
C PHE A 235 1.01 -0.08 -3.50
N SER A 236 1.00 -0.90 -4.56
CA SER A 236 0.20 -0.64 -5.76
C SER A 236 -1.30 -0.84 -5.54
N VAL A 237 -1.66 -1.73 -4.61
CA VAL A 237 -3.05 -1.96 -4.18
C VAL A 237 -3.08 -1.85 -2.67
N VAL A 238 -4.20 -1.37 -2.12
CA VAL A 238 -4.36 -1.19 -0.67
C VAL A 238 -4.07 -2.51 0.06
N PRO A 239 -3.06 -2.57 0.93
CA PRO A 239 -2.73 -3.77 1.67
C PRO A 239 -3.82 -4.08 2.70
N SER A 240 -4.07 -5.37 2.91
CA SER A 240 -5.01 -5.80 3.94
C SER A 240 -4.28 -6.00 5.26
N PHE A 241 -4.65 -5.24 6.29
CA PHE A 241 -4.15 -5.38 7.67
C PHE A 241 -5.28 -5.75 8.65
N LEU A 242 -6.33 -6.42 8.15
CA LEU A 242 -7.49 -6.76 8.97
C LEU A 242 -7.10 -7.68 10.12
N GLN A 243 -7.64 -7.40 11.32
CA GLN A 243 -7.45 -8.19 12.53
C GLN A 243 -5.98 -8.33 12.98
N THR A 244 -5.09 -7.47 12.50
CA THR A 244 -3.67 -7.47 12.88
C THR A 244 -3.41 -6.85 14.25
N LYS A 245 -2.41 -7.40 14.94
CA LYS A 245 -1.83 -6.86 16.18
C LYS A 245 -0.42 -6.38 15.88
N ILE A 246 -0.29 -5.07 15.64
CA ILE A 246 0.98 -4.43 15.25
C ILE A 246 1.20 -3.23 16.18
N PRO A 247 2.43 -3.00 16.70
CA PRO A 247 2.74 -1.81 17.46
C PRO A 247 2.61 -0.54 16.60
N CYS A 248 2.36 0.61 17.24
CA CYS A 248 1.90 1.81 16.54
C CYS A 248 2.97 2.43 15.63
N ASP A 249 4.26 2.35 15.98
CA ASP A 249 5.35 3.07 15.30
C ASP A 249 5.77 2.45 13.95
N VAL A 250 5.08 1.40 13.53
CA VAL A 250 5.50 0.50 12.44
C VAL A 250 5.24 1.10 11.05
N PHE A 251 4.34 2.09 10.94
CA PHE A 251 3.84 2.61 9.67
C PHE A 251 4.39 4.00 9.31
N ASN A 252 5.72 4.13 9.34
CA ASN A 252 6.37 5.35 8.87
C ASN A 252 6.34 5.43 7.34
N ARG A 253 5.77 6.52 6.79
CA ARG A 253 5.81 6.84 5.35
C ARG A 253 5.36 5.70 4.42
N ILE A 254 4.20 5.11 4.69
CA ILE A 254 3.58 4.22 3.70
C ILE A 254 3.00 5.01 2.51
N GLU A 255 3.30 4.54 1.31
CA GLU A 255 2.68 5.02 0.09
C GLU A 255 1.75 3.97 -0.50
N VAL A 256 0.48 4.35 -0.72
CA VAL A 256 -0.52 3.48 -1.35
C VAL A 256 -1.03 4.17 -2.61
N ALA A 257 -0.95 3.47 -3.74
CA ALA A 257 -1.55 3.92 -4.98
C ALA A 257 -3.08 3.82 -4.91
N TYR A 258 -3.77 4.81 -5.48
CA TYR A 258 -5.23 4.82 -5.48
C TYR A 258 -5.76 3.78 -6.51
N PRO A 259 -6.72 2.89 -6.15
CA PRO A 259 -7.08 1.72 -6.96
C PRO A 259 -7.99 2.02 -8.17
N THR A 260 -7.84 3.19 -8.80
CA THR A 260 -8.63 3.60 -9.98
C THR A 260 -8.04 3.17 -11.31
N GLN A 261 -6.78 2.74 -11.35
CA GLN A 261 -6.12 2.31 -12.58
C GLN A 261 -5.74 0.82 -12.51
N LYS A 262 -5.97 0.11 -13.62
CA LYS A 262 -5.22 -1.11 -13.93
C LYS A 262 -3.74 -0.73 -13.86
N SER A 263 -3.01 -1.22 -12.86
CA SER A 263 -1.61 -0.84 -12.63
C SER A 263 -0.77 -1.26 -13.84
N THR A 264 -0.37 -0.28 -14.65
CA THR A 264 0.74 -0.42 -15.60
C THR A 264 2.02 -0.32 -14.78
N LEU A 265 2.51 -1.49 -14.36
CA LEU A 265 3.72 -1.64 -13.57
C LEU A 265 4.91 -0.97 -14.28
N TRP A 266 5.56 -0.06 -13.56
CA TRP A 266 6.91 0.47 -13.79
C TRP A 266 7.28 0.94 -15.21
N ASN A 267 6.96 2.20 -15.51
CA ASN A 267 7.83 3.02 -16.37
C ASN A 267 7.82 4.48 -15.92
N LYS A 268 9.02 5.08 -15.77
CA LYS A 268 9.22 6.53 -15.53
C LYS A 268 8.53 7.42 -16.59
N GLU A 269 8.17 6.84 -17.73
CA GLU A 269 7.49 7.50 -18.85
C GLU A 269 5.96 7.51 -18.74
N ASN A 270 5.36 6.61 -17.96
CA ASN A 270 3.93 6.61 -17.73
C ASN A 270 3.61 7.46 -16.50
N ARG A 271 3.76 8.79 -16.64
CA ARG A 271 2.89 9.68 -15.85
C ARG A 271 1.46 9.17 -16.05
N PRO A 272 0.60 9.14 -15.01
CA PRO A 272 -0.81 8.86 -15.25
C PRO A 272 -1.22 9.75 -16.43
N PRO A 273 -1.90 9.20 -17.47
CA PRO A 273 -2.35 10.01 -18.59
C PRO A 273 -2.94 11.29 -18.02
N ASN A 274 -2.70 12.44 -18.66
CA ASN A 274 -3.20 13.74 -18.21
C ASN A 274 -4.74 13.72 -18.23
N GLU A 275 -5.30 12.99 -17.27
CA GLU A 275 -6.70 12.72 -17.11
C GLU A 275 -7.26 13.99 -16.54
N SER A 276 -8.24 14.53 -17.24
CA SER A 276 -9.01 15.67 -16.76
C SER A 276 -9.33 15.45 -15.28
N TRP A 277 -9.01 16.43 -14.44
CA TRP A 277 -9.22 16.40 -13.00
C TRP A 277 -10.65 15.97 -12.61
N VAL A 278 -11.62 16.23 -13.50
CA VAL A 278 -13.02 15.78 -13.42
C VAL A 278 -13.14 14.25 -13.43
N LYS A 279 -12.47 13.56 -14.36
CA LYS A 279 -12.50 12.08 -14.43
C LYS A 279 -11.92 11.45 -13.17
N LYS A 280 -10.84 12.04 -12.63
CA LYS A 280 -10.22 11.61 -11.37
C LYS A 280 -11.12 11.85 -10.15
N LEU A 281 -12.04 12.81 -10.23
CA LEU A 281 -13.01 13.08 -9.16
C LEU A 281 -14.17 12.08 -9.16
N PHE A 282 -14.62 11.62 -10.33
CA PHE A 282 -15.75 10.69 -10.48
C PHE A 282 -15.31 9.23 -10.72
N SER A 283 -14.03 8.93 -10.61
CA SER A 283 -13.50 7.58 -10.82
C SER A 283 -14.03 6.61 -9.77
N LYS A 284 -14.64 5.51 -10.22
CA LYS A 284 -15.07 4.39 -9.38
C LYS A 284 -13.87 3.56 -8.96
N THR A 285 -13.77 3.23 -7.67
CA THR A 285 -12.77 2.29 -7.16
C THR A 285 -13.04 0.89 -7.69
N SER A 286 -11.99 0.21 -8.14
CA SER A 286 -12.08 -1.15 -8.70
C SER A 286 -12.46 -2.22 -7.66
N ASN A 287 -12.10 -2.01 -6.39
CA ASN A 287 -12.28 -3.00 -5.32
C ASN A 287 -13.20 -2.45 -4.21
N GLU A 288 -14.34 -3.11 -4.00
CA GLU A 288 -15.33 -2.80 -2.96
C GLU A 288 -14.74 -2.95 -1.54
N SER A 289 -13.85 -3.92 -1.33
CA SER A 289 -13.20 -4.19 -0.04
C SER A 289 -12.16 -3.14 0.38
N ALA A 290 -11.75 -2.24 -0.52
CA ALA A 290 -10.71 -1.23 -0.26
C ALA A 290 -11.08 -0.29 0.89
N THR A 291 -12.38 -0.01 1.08
CA THR A 291 -12.85 0.87 2.17
C THR A 291 -12.53 0.30 3.55
N GLY A 292 -12.70 -1.01 3.74
CA GLY A 292 -12.34 -1.70 4.99
C GLY A 292 -10.83 -1.60 5.30
N TYR A 293 -10.00 -1.73 4.28
CA TYR A 293 -8.54 -1.63 4.42
C TYR A 293 -8.10 -0.20 4.78
N TYR A 294 -8.63 0.82 4.10
CA TYR A 294 -8.32 2.22 4.43
C TYR A 294 -8.79 2.61 5.82
N ARG A 295 -9.92 2.10 6.30
CA ARG A 295 -10.37 2.32 7.69
C ARG A 295 -9.36 1.79 8.69
N LYS A 296 -8.84 0.57 8.48
CA LYS A 296 -7.84 -0.02 9.36
C LYS A 296 -6.50 0.73 9.30
N LEU A 297 -6.03 1.10 8.11
CA LEU A 297 -4.84 1.94 7.94
C LEU A 297 -4.98 3.29 8.64
N LYS A 298 -6.14 3.94 8.53
CA LYS A 298 -6.45 5.18 9.23
C LYS A 298 -6.43 4.99 10.76
N GLN A 299 -7.06 3.92 11.26
CA GLN A 299 -7.03 3.60 12.69
C GLN A 299 -5.59 3.45 13.20
N LEU A 300 -4.75 2.72 12.48
CA LEU A 300 -3.34 2.51 12.82
C LEU A 300 -2.54 3.83 12.79
N ALA A 301 -2.83 4.74 11.85
CA ALA A 301 -2.20 6.06 11.78
C ALA A 301 -2.61 6.97 12.96
N ILE A 302 -3.85 6.87 13.44
CA ILE A 302 -4.31 7.59 14.64
C ILE A 302 -3.60 7.06 15.89
N GLU A 303 -3.53 5.73 16.02
CA GLU A 303 -2.84 5.07 17.13
C GLU A 303 -1.35 5.46 17.18
N SER A 304 -0.71 5.66 16.03
CA SER A 304 0.68 6.11 15.91
C SER A 304 0.90 7.62 15.98
N LYS A 305 -0.18 8.41 16.13
CA LYS A 305 -0.14 9.89 16.11
C LYS A 305 0.49 10.46 14.83
N ASN A 306 0.40 9.75 13.71
CA ASN A 306 0.89 10.21 12.41
C ASN A 306 -0.22 10.94 11.64
N HIS A 307 -0.40 12.22 11.94
CA HIS A 307 -1.46 13.06 11.37
C HIS A 307 -1.41 13.18 9.84
N ASP A 308 -0.21 13.18 9.24
CA ASP A 308 -0.06 13.27 7.78
C ASP A 308 -0.65 12.03 7.08
N GLN A 309 -0.36 10.84 7.62
CA GLN A 309 -0.89 9.59 7.08
C GLN A 309 -2.37 9.41 7.42
N GLU A 310 -2.80 9.81 8.61
CA GLU A 310 -4.21 9.82 9.01
C GLU A 310 -5.06 10.59 8.00
N GLN A 311 -4.67 11.82 7.67
CA GLN A 311 -5.38 12.66 6.72
C GLN A 311 -5.39 12.04 5.31
N LYS A 312 -4.29 11.40 4.92
CA LYS A 312 -4.16 10.72 3.62
C LYS A 312 -5.11 9.54 3.53
N PHE A 313 -5.11 8.66 4.52
CA PHE A 313 -5.99 7.49 4.54
C PHE A 313 -7.45 7.87 4.69
N PHE A 314 -7.77 8.93 5.44
CA PHE A 314 -9.12 9.48 5.49
C PHE A 314 -9.62 9.97 4.14
N ALA A 315 -8.79 10.73 3.41
CA ALA A 315 -9.13 11.19 2.07
C ALA A 315 -9.35 10.00 1.11
N MET A 316 -8.53 8.96 1.21
CA MET A 316 -8.69 7.75 0.40
C MET A 316 -9.94 6.94 0.78
N GLU A 317 -10.27 6.82 2.07
CA GLU A 317 -11.49 6.17 2.57
C GLU A 317 -12.74 6.86 2.01
N ILE A 318 -12.83 8.20 2.07
CA ILE A 318 -13.99 8.93 1.52
C ILE A 318 -14.11 8.66 0.03
N LYS A 319 -12.99 8.69 -0.70
CA LYS A 319 -13.04 8.45 -2.14
C LYS A 319 -13.43 7.00 -2.47
N SER A 320 -13.00 6.02 -1.67
CA SER A 320 -13.34 4.60 -1.90
C SER A 320 -14.79 4.25 -1.59
N LYS A 321 -15.44 4.99 -0.68
CA LYS A 321 -16.87 4.84 -0.35
C LYS A 321 -17.79 5.18 -1.52
N ARG A 322 -17.37 6.08 -2.40
CA ARG A 322 -18.18 6.52 -3.55
C ARG A 322 -18.58 5.31 -4.40
N PHE A 323 -19.84 5.25 -4.79
CA PHE A 323 -20.42 4.20 -5.64
C PHE A 323 -20.50 2.79 -5.03
N HIS A 324 -20.04 2.59 -3.79
CA HIS A 324 -20.14 1.31 -3.08
C HIS A 324 -21.02 1.46 -1.83
N GLU A 325 -20.55 2.21 -0.83
CA GLU A 325 -21.30 2.47 0.40
C GLU A 325 -22.17 3.73 0.29
N GLU A 326 -21.68 4.76 -0.42
CA GLU A 326 -22.43 5.99 -0.67
C GLU A 326 -23.10 5.94 -2.05
N THR A 327 -24.36 5.52 -2.07
CA THR A 327 -25.19 5.39 -3.28
C THR A 327 -26.05 6.62 -3.56
N SER A 328 -26.29 7.48 -2.55
CA SER A 328 -27.09 8.69 -2.71
C SER A 328 -26.34 9.76 -3.51
N PHE A 329 -27.06 10.44 -4.42
CA PHE A 329 -26.52 11.54 -5.21
C PHE A 329 -25.99 12.68 -4.32
N PHE A 330 -26.70 13.02 -3.24
CA PHE A 330 -26.33 14.14 -2.38
C PHE A 330 -25.04 13.88 -1.58
N SER A 331 -24.88 12.68 -1.02
CA SER A 331 -23.65 12.32 -0.29
C SER A 331 -22.44 12.31 -1.21
N MET A 332 -22.61 11.76 -2.42
CA MET A 332 -21.57 11.77 -3.43
C MET A 332 -21.19 13.20 -3.86
N ALA A 333 -22.19 14.05 -4.11
CA ALA A 333 -21.98 15.47 -4.44
C ALA A 333 -21.23 16.21 -3.33
N LEU A 334 -21.57 15.96 -2.06
CA LEU A 334 -20.89 16.56 -0.91
C LEU A 334 -19.43 16.09 -0.80
N SER A 335 -19.18 14.79 -0.97
CA SER A 335 -17.81 14.24 -0.96
C SER A 335 -16.95 14.83 -2.09
N VAL A 336 -17.57 15.08 -3.26
CA VAL A 336 -16.96 15.69 -4.44
C VAL A 336 -16.66 17.16 -4.18
N ALA A 337 -17.61 17.90 -3.62
CA ALA A 337 -17.44 19.30 -3.24
C ALA A 337 -16.32 19.45 -2.20
N TYR A 338 -16.30 18.61 -1.17
CA TYR A 338 -15.27 18.63 -0.14
C TYR A 338 -13.86 18.41 -0.72
N GLY A 339 -13.71 17.44 -1.64
CA GLY A 339 -12.46 17.20 -2.35
C GLY A 339 -12.04 18.38 -3.26
N SER A 340 -12.99 19.00 -3.97
CA SER A 340 -12.72 20.13 -4.87
C SER A 340 -12.32 21.40 -4.10
N VAL A 341 -13.02 21.71 -3.02
CA VAL A 341 -12.85 22.95 -2.25
C VAL A 341 -11.62 22.87 -1.34
N SER A 342 -11.38 21.73 -0.67
CA SER A 342 -10.35 21.65 0.39
C SER A 342 -9.24 20.65 0.12
N ASN A 343 -9.36 19.83 -0.94
CA ASN A 343 -8.53 18.63 -1.12
C ASN A 343 -8.59 17.69 0.10
N PHE A 344 -9.76 17.52 0.71
CA PHE A 344 -9.92 16.77 1.97
C PHE A 344 -9.07 17.33 3.12
N GLY A 345 -8.92 18.65 3.15
CA GLY A 345 -8.14 19.39 4.15
C GLY A 345 -6.65 19.52 3.85
N PHE A 346 -6.11 18.91 2.77
CA PHE A 346 -4.69 19.03 2.42
C PHE A 346 -4.31 20.41 1.88
N SER A 347 -5.29 21.27 1.56
CA SER A 347 -5.02 22.60 1.03
C SER A 347 -5.80 23.67 1.79
N ILE A 348 -5.05 24.57 2.41
CA ILE A 348 -5.59 25.78 3.07
C ILE A 348 -5.90 26.87 2.03
N LEU A 349 -5.17 26.89 0.91
CA LEU A 349 -5.31 27.95 -0.11
C LEU A 349 -6.56 27.76 -0.98
N ARG A 350 -6.97 26.52 -1.30
CA ARG A 350 -8.14 26.28 -2.17
C ARG A 350 -9.45 26.87 -1.60
N PRO A 351 -9.79 26.69 -0.31
CA PRO A 351 -10.96 27.34 0.26
C PRO A 351 -10.91 28.87 0.17
N PHE A 352 -9.74 29.48 0.39
CA PHE A 352 -9.56 30.93 0.27
C PHE A 352 -9.80 31.42 -1.17
N MET A 353 -9.27 30.70 -2.16
CA MET A 353 -9.50 31.03 -3.57
C MET A 353 -10.98 30.93 -3.95
N TRP A 354 -11.68 29.90 -3.46
CA TRP A 354 -13.13 29.76 -3.65
C TRP A 354 -13.91 30.89 -2.99
N LEU A 355 -13.50 31.32 -1.79
CA LEU A 355 -14.10 32.46 -1.10
C LEU A 355 -13.97 33.74 -1.94
N VAL A 356 -12.75 34.06 -2.40
CA VAL A 356 -12.50 35.24 -3.24
C VAL A 356 -13.32 35.16 -4.54
N PHE A 357 -13.31 34.02 -5.22
CA PHE A 357 -14.08 33.83 -6.45
C PHE A 357 -15.59 34.04 -6.22
N LEU A 358 -16.14 33.45 -5.16
CA LEU A 358 -17.57 33.55 -4.85
C LEU A 358 -17.96 35.00 -4.50
N THR A 359 -17.11 35.73 -3.77
CA THR A 359 -17.36 37.14 -3.48
C THR A 359 -17.41 37.98 -4.76
N LEU A 360 -16.46 37.79 -5.68
CA LEU A 360 -16.44 38.49 -6.96
C LEU A 360 -17.67 38.14 -7.81
N LEU A 361 -18.05 36.86 -7.87
CA LEU A 361 -19.25 36.41 -8.58
C LEU A 361 -20.52 37.06 -8.03
N CYS A 362 -20.70 37.05 -6.71
CA CYS A 362 -21.86 37.68 -6.07
C CYS A 362 -21.91 39.18 -6.33
N THR A 363 -20.77 39.88 -6.27
CA THR A 363 -20.73 41.32 -6.59
C THR A 363 -21.12 41.58 -8.04
N ALA A 364 -20.60 40.80 -9.01
CA ALA A 364 -20.96 40.95 -10.42
C ALA A 364 -22.45 40.69 -10.67
N CYS A 365 -23.02 39.62 -10.08
CA CYS A 365 -24.45 39.34 -10.18
C CYS A 365 -25.30 40.47 -9.61
N PHE A 366 -24.92 41.03 -8.46
CA PHE A 366 -25.60 42.17 -7.86
C PHE A 366 -25.58 43.39 -8.79
N TYR A 367 -24.43 43.72 -9.39
CA TYR A 367 -24.33 44.81 -10.35
C TYR A 367 -25.22 44.59 -11.58
N CYS A 368 -25.21 43.39 -12.18
CA CYS A 368 -26.07 43.05 -13.33
C CYS A 368 -27.57 43.15 -13.01
N LEU A 369 -27.99 42.74 -11.81
CA LEU A 369 -29.38 42.85 -11.35
C LEU A 369 -29.76 44.30 -11.00
N SER A 370 -28.80 45.12 -10.57
CA SER A 370 -29.04 46.53 -10.31
C SER A 370 -29.16 47.35 -11.59
N SER A 371 -28.38 47.03 -12.63
CA SER A 371 -28.43 47.73 -13.92
C SER A 371 -29.76 47.53 -14.66
N THR A 372 -30.44 46.39 -14.47
CA THR A 372 -31.77 46.16 -15.08
C THR A 372 -32.89 46.94 -14.39
N LYS A 373 -32.75 47.27 -13.11
CA LYS A 373 -33.72 48.11 -12.38
C LYS A 373 -33.56 49.61 -12.68
N ILE A 374 -32.35 50.07 -12.97
CA ILE A 374 -32.09 51.49 -13.31
C ILE A 374 -32.67 51.85 -14.69
N SER A 375 -32.77 50.90 -15.62
CA SER A 375 -33.43 51.12 -16.92
C SER A 375 -34.96 51.21 -16.85
N GLY A 376 -35.59 50.67 -15.79
CA GLY A 376 -37.05 50.73 -15.61
C GLY A 376 -37.56 52.04 -14.98
N LEU A 377 -36.70 52.76 -14.26
CA LEU A 377 -37.05 54.05 -13.66
C LEU A 377 -36.90 55.25 -14.61
N LEU A 378 -36.22 55.08 -15.75
CA LEU A 378 -36.02 56.15 -16.74
C LEU A 378 -37.13 56.26 -17.80
N PHE A 379 -38.16 55.40 -17.77
CA PHE A 379 -39.27 55.41 -18.75
C PHE A 379 -40.59 56.04 -18.26
N PHE A 380 -40.67 56.55 -17.02
CA PHE A 380 -41.86 57.25 -16.52
C PHE A 380 -41.56 58.71 -16.14
N THR A 381 -41.04 59.51 -17.08
CA THR A 381 -40.99 60.97 -16.93
C THR A 381 -41.40 61.69 -18.21
N HIS A 382 -42.54 61.36 -18.80
CA HIS A 382 -43.23 62.22 -19.77
C HIS A 382 -44.69 62.38 -19.38
N CYS A 383 -44.95 63.40 -18.56
CA CYS A 383 -46.28 63.94 -18.29
C CYS A 383 -46.35 65.29 -19.02
N PRO A 384 -47.16 65.46 -20.08
CA PRO A 384 -47.43 66.77 -20.64
C PRO A 384 -48.49 67.45 -19.78
N THR A 385 -48.08 68.48 -19.05
CA THR A 385 -48.96 69.42 -18.38
C THR A 385 -49.74 70.22 -19.42
N ALA A 386 -51.07 70.07 -19.42
CA ALA A 386 -51.98 71.09 -19.93
C ALA A 386 -52.74 71.66 -18.73
N TYR A 387 -52.46 72.92 -18.39
CA TYR A 387 -53.34 73.76 -17.57
C TYR A 387 -53.91 74.85 -18.49
N PRO A 388 -55.12 75.35 -18.17
CA PRO A 388 -55.24 76.79 -18.05
C PRO A 388 -55.90 77.21 -16.73
N SER A 389 -55.80 78.51 -16.47
CA SER A 389 -56.15 79.27 -15.25
C SER A 389 -55.06 79.19 -14.17
N GLY A 390 -54.56 80.27 -13.60
CA GLY A 390 -54.92 81.68 -13.71
C GLY A 390 -54.54 82.36 -12.39
N VAL A 391 -53.81 83.47 -12.51
CA VAL A 391 -53.74 84.60 -11.57
C VAL A 391 -52.78 84.49 -10.36
N CYS A 392 -51.78 85.40 -10.40
CA CYS A 392 -51.02 86.12 -9.36
C CYS A 392 -50.41 85.31 -8.21
N GLY A 393 -49.11 85.35 -7.93
CA GLY A 393 -48.13 86.43 -8.11
C GLY A 393 -47.77 86.97 -6.72
N ASP A 394 -46.55 86.69 -6.25
CA ASP A 394 -45.77 87.57 -5.36
C ASP A 394 -44.34 87.04 -5.10
N ASN A 395 -43.36 87.86 -5.51
CA ASN A 395 -42.17 88.35 -4.80
C ASN A 395 -41.28 87.37 -3.99
N LEU A 396 -40.02 87.11 -4.37
CA LEU A 396 -38.76 87.92 -4.32
C LEU A 396 -37.91 87.76 -3.03
N ASN A 397 -36.60 87.54 -3.25
CA ASN A 397 -35.41 87.70 -2.37
C ASN A 397 -35.03 86.53 -1.44
N ILE A 398 -34.09 85.65 -1.82
CA ILE A 398 -32.59 85.74 -1.86
C ILE A 398 -31.93 86.01 -0.49
N TYR A 399 -31.22 84.99 0.06
CA TYR A 399 -29.76 84.92 0.31
C TYR A 399 -29.41 83.88 1.39
N SER A 400 -28.41 83.07 1.05
CA SER A 400 -27.65 82.16 1.91
C SER A 400 -26.85 82.90 2.98
N ASN A 401 -26.71 82.31 4.17
CA ASN A 401 -25.44 82.13 4.92
C ASN A 401 -25.70 81.86 6.41
N ASN A 402 -25.21 80.75 6.96
CA ASN A 402 -24.00 80.71 7.81
C ASN A 402 -23.90 79.45 8.67
N TYR A 403 -22.63 79.08 8.85
CA TYR A 403 -22.08 78.00 9.66
C TYR A 403 -22.26 78.19 11.18
N SER A 404 -22.08 77.05 11.88
CA SER A 404 -21.71 76.84 13.30
C SER A 404 -22.85 76.52 14.28
N PRO A 405 -22.61 75.56 15.20
CA PRO A 405 -23.01 75.81 16.58
C PRO A 405 -21.84 75.54 17.55
N VAL A 406 -21.67 76.51 18.46
CA VAL A 406 -20.86 76.43 19.69
C VAL A 406 -21.83 76.24 20.87
N GLN A 407 -21.52 75.27 21.72
CA GLN A 407 -21.83 75.12 23.16
C GLN A 407 -23.27 75.23 23.69
N ASN A 408 -23.70 74.17 24.39
CA ASN A 408 -24.09 74.19 25.82
C ASN A 408 -24.28 72.73 26.30
N LEU A 409 -23.53 72.25 27.29
CA LEU A 409 -23.93 72.18 28.72
C LEU A 409 -25.32 71.53 28.85
N GLY A 410 -25.51 70.30 29.33
CA GLY A 410 -24.85 69.58 30.41
C GLY A 410 -25.97 69.20 31.39
N HIS A 411 -26.12 67.91 31.77
CA HIS A 411 -26.72 67.48 33.03
C HIS A 411 -26.66 65.94 33.14
N LEU A 412 -25.93 65.48 34.17
CA LEU A 412 -26.20 64.36 35.11
C LEU A 412 -26.58 63.00 34.50
N PHE A 413 -25.86 61.90 34.76
CA PHE A 413 -25.73 61.31 36.10
C PHE A 413 -24.46 60.45 36.25
N ASN A 414 -23.87 60.66 37.43
CA ASN A 414 -22.82 59.91 38.10
C ASN A 414 -23.14 58.41 38.28
N SER A 415 -22.18 57.58 37.90
CA SER A 415 -21.43 56.67 38.78
C SER A 415 -22.21 55.87 39.83
N SER A 416 -22.10 54.54 39.76
CA SER A 416 -21.31 53.74 40.72
C SER A 416 -21.22 52.27 40.29
N PRO A 417 -20.17 51.55 40.72
CA PRO A 417 -19.77 50.24 40.22
C PRO A 417 -20.17 49.12 41.18
N ILE A 418 -19.78 47.87 40.86
CA ILE A 418 -19.18 46.85 41.75
C ILE A 418 -19.50 45.44 41.22
N THR A 419 -18.43 44.77 40.78
CA THR A 419 -18.00 43.36 40.97
C THR A 419 -19.04 42.23 40.99
N ALA A 420 -18.76 41.01 40.54
CA ALA A 420 -17.50 40.28 40.44
C ALA A 420 -17.60 39.22 39.34
#